data_AF-A0A6B3NF72-F1
#
_entry.id   AF-A0A6B3NF72-F1
#
_cell.length_a   1.000
_cell.length_b   1.000
_cell.length_c   1.000
_cell.angle_alpha   90.00
_cell.angle_beta   90.00
_cell.angle_gamma   90.00
#
_symmetry.space_group_name_H-M   'P 1'
#
loop_
_entity.id
_entity.type
_entity.pdbx_description
1 polymer ?
#
loop_
_entity_poly.entity_id
_entity_poly.type
_entity_poly.pdbx_seq_one_letter_code
_entity_poly.pdbx_strand_id
1 'polypeptide(L)'
;MTSAYILIVAILVLGGLLATLGDRIGTRVGKARLSLFNLRPRQTATVVAVITGSLISASTLGILFGLSESLREGVFELDNILRKLRHTRGEVNEINHQKSLVESELAQARAQQTEVQKRLEVTNRNFEQAQTQLKKVSGQAAVLQQEIGSLLDERQELVEQRNQLNEQIVKFNGQVTQLKEQINQLNEQITQLKERVAQGEQELLKRDQTIVERNVQLAEQDQAIAKLDQKIAQRDKIIDKRQKRLQELEQQLTQKELQLDDRDQQLAQRGKQLAFLEREVATLEQYYQDYQVLRQGNVAILRGQVLASGVLRITQPEAATQAVDQLLRQANRTAMKITRYEPDNTQQPLVQITQAQAQQLINQIKDGKDYVVRILSAGNYVLGEKPIQVFADAAFNRVVFLAGDVLATSSVDSSMMTSEEIQKQLDQLLTASQFRARRAGILGDIQLEDGRTVRVIRFIEKLEQYDQPVNVSVLAQEATYTSGPLKIKLVATQDGEVVFTS
;
A
#
# COMPACT_ATOMS: atom_id res chain seq x y z
N MET A 1 -122.83 84.96 130.54
CA MET A 1 -124.26 85.31 130.42
C MET A 1 -125.03 85.32 131.76
N THR A 2 -124.52 84.75 132.87
CA THR A 2 -125.25 84.70 134.16
C THR A 2 -124.87 85.79 135.17
N SER A 3 -123.65 86.34 135.14
CA SER A 3 -123.17 87.35 136.11
C SER A 3 -123.66 88.78 135.84
N ALA A 4 -123.86 89.16 134.57
CA ALA A 4 -124.24 90.52 134.19
C ALA A 4 -125.62 90.93 134.73
N TYR A 5 -126.60 90.02 134.69
CA TYR A 5 -127.94 90.29 135.22
C TYR A 5 -127.95 90.44 136.74
N ILE A 6 -127.12 89.68 137.47
CA ILE A 6 -127.00 89.78 138.94
C ILE A 6 -126.48 91.16 139.35
N LEU A 7 -125.51 91.71 138.61
CA LEU A 7 -124.96 93.04 138.88
C LEU A 7 -126.01 94.15 138.68
N ILE A 8 -126.80 94.04 137.61
CA ILE A 8 -127.85 95.02 137.28
C ILE A 8 -128.96 95.02 138.36
N VAL A 9 -129.38 93.85 138.83
CA VAL A 9 -130.40 93.74 139.89
C VAL A 9 -129.91 94.30 141.22
N ALA A 10 -128.65 94.03 141.62
CA ALA A 10 -128.07 94.57 142.85
C ALA A 10 -127.99 96.11 142.85
N ILE A 11 -127.64 96.70 141.71
CA ILE A 11 -127.56 98.17 141.53
C ILE A 11 -128.95 98.81 141.64
N LEU A 12 -129.99 98.18 141.07
CA LEU A 12 -131.37 98.66 141.13
C LEU A 12 -131.90 98.72 142.58
N VAL A 13 -131.59 97.69 143.39
CA VAL A 13 -131.99 97.65 144.81
C VAL A 13 -131.24 98.70 145.64
N LEU A 14 -129.91 98.82 145.46
CA LEU A 14 -129.10 99.81 146.18
C LEU A 14 -129.47 101.25 145.82
N GLY A 15 -129.77 101.50 144.53
CA GLY A 15 -130.20 102.79 144.03
C GLY A 15 -131.52 103.26 144.63
N GLY A 16 -132.49 102.35 144.77
CA GLY A 16 -133.77 102.64 145.46
C GLY A 16 -133.59 102.98 146.94
N LEU A 17 -132.71 102.26 147.64
CA LEU A 17 -132.39 102.52 149.06
C LEU A 17 -131.71 103.87 149.25
N LEU A 18 -130.70 104.21 148.43
CA LEU A 18 -129.96 105.47 148.53
C LEU A 18 -130.81 106.69 148.15
N ALA A 19 -131.72 106.55 147.17
CA ALA A 19 -132.63 107.63 146.80
C ALA A 19 -133.49 108.10 148.00
N THR A 20 -133.96 107.17 148.84
CA THR A 20 -134.76 107.52 150.04
C THR A 20 -133.94 108.22 151.14
N LEU A 21 -132.64 107.92 151.25
CA LEU A 21 -131.73 108.63 152.15
C LEU A 21 -131.43 110.05 151.65
N GLY A 22 -131.26 110.21 150.32
CA GLY A 22 -131.01 111.50 149.69
C GLY A 22 -132.11 112.53 149.97
N ASP A 23 -133.37 112.12 149.85
CA ASP A 23 -134.52 113.00 150.09
C ASP A 23 -134.66 113.39 151.59
N ARG A 24 -134.32 112.47 152.49
CA ARG A 24 -134.32 112.70 153.95
C ARG A 24 -133.22 113.65 154.41
N ILE A 25 -132.07 113.64 153.75
CA ILE A 25 -130.97 114.59 154.00
C ILE A 25 -131.35 115.97 153.45
N GLY A 26 -131.90 116.04 152.23
CA GLY A 26 -132.35 117.30 151.63
C GLY A 26 -133.39 118.05 152.48
N THR A 27 -134.38 117.33 153.01
CA THR A 27 -135.45 117.91 153.86
C THR A 27 -134.97 118.33 155.25
N ARG A 28 -134.00 117.62 155.85
CA ARG A 28 -133.38 118.02 157.13
C ARG A 28 -132.53 119.28 157.00
N VAL A 29 -131.83 119.46 155.89
CA VAL A 29 -131.07 120.70 155.61
C VAL A 29 -132.03 121.89 155.41
N GLY A 30 -133.20 121.67 154.79
CA GLY A 30 -134.22 122.70 154.58
C GLY A 30 -134.86 123.27 155.86
N LYS A 31 -135.08 122.46 156.91
CA LYS A 31 -135.60 122.95 158.22
C LYS A 31 -134.52 123.62 159.09
N ALA A 32 -133.25 123.28 158.89
CA ALA A 32 -132.15 123.73 159.76
C ALA A 32 -131.66 125.17 159.52
N ARG A 33 -132.19 125.89 158.51
CA ARG A 33 -131.72 127.23 158.12
C ARG A 33 -130.21 127.32 157.87
N LEU A 34 -129.60 126.24 157.40
CA LEU A 34 -128.20 126.25 157.01
C LEU A 34 -128.06 126.95 155.66
N SER A 35 -127.22 127.98 155.65
CA SER A 35 -126.80 128.72 154.46
C SER A 35 -125.48 128.13 153.98
N LEU A 36 -125.43 127.67 152.72
CA LEU A 36 -124.20 127.32 152.02
C LEU A 36 -124.02 128.39 150.93
N PHE A 37 -122.96 129.21 151.01
CA PHE A 37 -122.66 130.29 150.06
C PHE A 37 -123.79 131.35 149.84
N ASN A 38 -124.31 131.95 150.92
CA ASN A 38 -125.22 133.12 150.88
C ASN A 38 -126.60 132.93 150.20
N LEU A 39 -126.99 131.69 149.89
CA LEU A 39 -128.26 131.39 149.23
C LEU A 39 -129.45 131.37 150.20
N ARG A 40 -130.65 131.74 149.73
CA ARG A 40 -131.90 131.67 150.51
C ARG A 40 -132.19 130.20 150.92
N PRO A 41 -132.66 129.93 152.15
CA PRO A 41 -132.78 128.56 152.71
C PRO A 41 -133.53 127.52 151.85
N ARG A 42 -134.38 127.93 150.91
CA ARG A 42 -135.12 127.02 150.01
C ARG A 42 -134.28 126.54 148.80
N GLN A 43 -133.23 127.24 148.39
CA GLN A 43 -132.38 126.89 147.23
C GLN A 43 -131.19 126.00 147.58
N THR A 44 -130.64 126.14 148.80
CA THR A 44 -129.54 125.28 149.30
C THR A 44 -129.92 123.80 149.28
N ALA A 45 -131.18 123.49 149.60
CA ALA A 45 -131.69 122.13 149.58
C ALA A 45 -131.63 121.49 148.16
N THR A 46 -131.89 122.26 147.10
CA THR A 46 -131.87 121.75 145.72
C THR A 46 -130.46 121.46 145.23
N VAL A 47 -129.49 122.32 145.56
CA VAL A 47 -128.08 122.13 145.17
C VAL A 47 -127.49 120.87 145.79
N VAL A 48 -127.76 120.64 147.09
CA VAL A 48 -127.28 119.44 147.78
C VAL A 48 -127.86 118.17 147.15
N ALA A 49 -129.11 118.21 146.65
CA ALA A 49 -129.74 117.07 145.97
C ALA A 49 -129.14 116.73 144.60
N VAL A 50 -128.76 117.74 143.81
CA VAL A 50 -128.10 117.52 142.51
C VAL A 50 -126.68 116.96 142.70
N ILE A 51 -125.98 117.44 143.72
CA ILE A 51 -124.64 116.95 144.07
C ILE A 51 -124.70 115.50 144.53
N THR A 52 -125.64 115.12 145.40
CA THR A 52 -125.81 113.72 145.80
C THR A 52 -126.24 112.84 144.63
N GLY A 53 -127.13 113.32 143.75
CA GLY A 53 -127.50 112.60 142.53
C GLY A 53 -126.30 112.33 141.60
N SER A 54 -125.43 113.31 141.40
CA SER A 54 -124.23 113.18 140.56
C SER A 54 -123.18 112.25 141.18
N LEU A 55 -123.00 112.31 142.50
CA LEU A 55 -122.09 111.43 143.24
C LEU A 55 -122.51 109.95 143.16
N ILE A 56 -123.81 109.68 143.10
CA ILE A 56 -124.33 108.33 142.93
C ILE A 56 -123.99 107.81 141.52
N SER A 57 -124.30 108.54 140.45
CA SER A 57 -124.02 108.11 139.07
C SER A 57 -122.53 107.90 138.77
N ALA A 58 -121.66 108.77 139.31
CA ALA A 58 -120.21 108.61 139.18
C ALA A 58 -119.70 107.34 139.88
N SER A 59 -120.27 107.01 141.04
CA SER A 59 -119.91 105.79 141.78
C SER A 59 -120.36 104.53 141.05
N THR A 60 -121.55 104.53 140.41
CA THR A 60 -122.01 103.38 139.61
C THR A 60 -121.11 103.11 138.41
N LEU A 61 -120.66 104.17 137.73
CA LEU A 61 -119.75 104.04 136.59
C LEU A 61 -118.35 103.55 137.04
N GLY A 62 -117.85 104.07 138.17
CA GLY A 62 -116.59 103.63 138.76
C GLY A 62 -116.59 102.15 139.16
N ILE A 63 -117.71 101.67 139.72
CA ILE A 63 -117.88 100.26 140.06
C ILE A 63 -117.96 99.37 138.80
N LEU A 64 -118.59 99.84 137.72
CA LEU A 64 -118.72 99.09 136.47
C LEU A 64 -117.35 98.79 135.84
N PHE A 65 -116.45 99.78 135.83
CA PHE A 65 -115.07 99.60 135.34
C PHE A 65 -114.18 98.82 136.33
N GLY A 66 -114.44 98.93 137.63
CA GLY A 66 -113.68 98.22 138.66
C GLY A 66 -113.97 96.72 138.75
N LEU A 67 -115.21 96.29 138.47
CA LEU A 67 -115.64 94.90 138.64
C LEU A 67 -115.62 94.06 137.34
N SER A 68 -115.34 94.66 136.17
CA SER A 68 -115.45 94.00 134.87
C SER A 68 -114.15 94.04 134.07
N GLU A 69 -113.37 92.95 134.10
CA GLU A 69 -112.12 92.85 133.31
C GLU A 69 -112.38 92.81 131.79
N SER A 70 -113.45 92.17 131.35
CA SER A 70 -113.76 92.00 129.92
C SER A 70 -114.11 93.32 129.21
N LEU A 71 -114.63 94.32 129.93
CA LEU A 71 -114.94 95.63 129.35
C LEU A 71 -113.67 96.49 129.18
N ARG A 72 -112.65 96.28 130.02
CA ARG A 72 -111.35 96.95 129.97
C ARG A 72 -110.49 96.44 128.79
N GLU A 73 -110.53 95.14 128.54
CA GLU A 73 -109.70 94.48 127.51
C GLU A 73 -110.20 94.75 126.08
N GLY A 74 -111.52 94.80 125.87
CA GLY A 74 -112.12 94.96 124.53
C GLY A 74 -111.96 96.35 123.89
N VAL A 75 -111.72 97.40 124.67
CA VAL A 75 -111.67 98.78 124.14
C VAL A 75 -110.23 99.24 123.83
N PHE A 76 -109.18 98.57 124.35
CA PHE A 76 -107.80 99.05 124.28
C PHE A 76 -106.79 98.21 123.44
N GLU A 77 -107.13 96.99 122.93
CA GLU A 77 -106.14 96.05 122.32
C GLU A 77 -106.30 95.70 120.81
N LEU A 78 -107.23 96.30 120.05
CA LEU A 78 -107.56 95.86 118.68
C LEU A 78 -106.42 95.96 117.64
N ASP A 79 -105.54 96.95 117.75
CA ASP A 79 -104.47 97.21 116.75
C ASP A 79 -103.34 96.18 116.77
N ASN A 80 -103.09 95.52 117.91
CA ASN A 80 -102.00 94.55 118.05
C ASN A 80 -102.30 93.22 117.32
N ILE A 81 -103.55 92.80 117.29
CA ILE A 81 -103.97 91.52 116.68
C ILE A 81 -103.86 91.58 115.15
N LEU A 82 -104.25 92.70 114.52
CA LEU A 82 -104.17 92.88 113.06
C LEU A 82 -102.72 92.90 112.54
N ARG A 83 -101.75 93.28 113.37
CA ARG A 83 -100.33 93.34 113.01
C ARG A 83 -99.68 91.94 112.95
N LYS A 84 -100.00 91.04 113.90
CA LYS A 84 -99.51 89.65 113.91
C LYS A 84 -99.97 88.85 112.68
N LEU A 85 -101.22 89.03 112.24
CA LEU A 85 -101.79 88.27 111.11
C LEU A 85 -101.09 88.60 109.77
N ARG A 86 -100.68 89.86 109.56
CA ARG A 86 -99.90 90.26 108.38
C ARG A 86 -98.48 89.68 108.38
N HIS A 87 -97.81 89.61 109.53
CA HIS A 87 -96.46 89.06 109.65
C HIS A 87 -96.42 87.57 109.33
N THR A 88 -97.31 86.77 109.95
CA THR A 88 -97.36 85.32 109.72
C THR A 88 -97.70 84.98 108.26
N ARG A 89 -98.57 85.76 107.61
CA ARG A 89 -98.88 85.55 106.19
C ARG A 89 -97.69 85.87 105.26
N GLY A 90 -96.82 86.79 105.67
CA GLY A 90 -95.55 87.07 104.98
C GLY A 90 -94.55 85.93 105.08
N GLU A 91 -94.34 85.38 106.28
CA GLU A 91 -93.42 84.26 106.51
C GLU A 91 -93.83 82.99 105.74
N VAL A 92 -95.13 82.67 105.68
CA VAL A 92 -95.61 81.50 104.91
C VAL A 92 -95.33 81.66 103.41
N ASN A 93 -95.46 82.86 102.86
CA ASN A 93 -95.16 83.10 101.45
C ASN A 93 -93.65 82.97 101.16
N GLU A 94 -92.80 83.48 102.05
CA GLU A 94 -91.34 83.36 101.93
C GLU A 94 -90.87 81.90 102.02
N ILE A 95 -91.38 81.13 102.97
CA ILE A 95 -91.05 79.71 103.12
C ILE A 95 -91.51 78.90 101.89
N ASN A 96 -92.69 79.21 101.33
CA ASN A 96 -93.16 78.54 100.11
C ASN A 96 -92.28 78.86 98.90
N HIS A 97 -91.77 80.10 98.79
CA HIS A 97 -90.82 80.47 97.74
C HIS A 97 -89.49 79.72 97.89
N GLN A 98 -88.92 79.66 99.11
CA GLN A 98 -87.69 78.92 99.39
C GLN A 98 -87.85 77.42 99.15
N LYS A 99 -88.99 76.84 99.55
CA LYS A 99 -89.31 75.44 99.26
C LYS A 99 -89.34 75.16 97.76
N SER A 100 -89.96 76.05 96.98
CA SER A 100 -90.00 75.91 95.52
C SER A 100 -88.62 76.00 94.87
N LEU A 101 -87.74 76.88 95.36
CA LEU A 101 -86.35 76.97 94.90
C LEU A 101 -85.56 75.69 95.19
N VAL A 102 -85.63 75.18 96.43
CA VAL A 102 -84.94 73.94 96.81
C VAL A 102 -85.50 72.72 96.05
N GLU A 103 -86.81 72.66 95.81
CA GLU A 103 -87.42 71.62 94.97
C GLU A 103 -86.90 71.70 93.51
N SER A 104 -86.68 72.91 92.99
CA SER A 104 -86.08 73.13 91.67
C SER A 104 -84.61 72.72 91.63
N GLU A 105 -83.81 73.10 92.61
CA GLU A 105 -82.39 72.70 92.73
C GLU A 105 -82.26 71.19 92.90
N LEU A 106 -83.12 70.56 93.71
CA LEU A 106 -83.14 69.11 93.88
C LEU A 106 -83.52 68.40 92.57
N ALA A 107 -84.49 68.94 91.82
CA ALA A 107 -84.85 68.43 90.50
C ALA A 107 -83.68 68.56 89.51
N GLN A 108 -82.95 69.67 89.53
CA GLN A 108 -81.78 69.91 88.68
C GLN A 108 -80.62 68.97 89.04
N ALA A 109 -80.34 68.79 90.34
CA ALA A 109 -79.32 67.87 90.83
C ALA A 109 -79.65 66.41 90.48
N ARG A 110 -80.93 66.00 90.60
CA ARG A 110 -81.39 64.68 90.16
C ARG A 110 -81.26 64.49 88.64
N ALA A 111 -81.57 65.53 87.85
CA ALA A 111 -81.38 65.50 86.40
C ALA A 111 -79.90 65.36 86.02
N GLN A 112 -79.00 66.10 86.68
CA GLN A 112 -77.56 65.96 86.51
C GLN A 112 -77.04 64.59 86.93
N GLN A 113 -77.50 64.05 88.07
CA GLN A 113 -77.13 62.71 88.51
C GLN A 113 -77.55 61.65 87.49
N THR A 114 -78.76 61.79 86.92
CA THR A 114 -79.26 60.88 85.88
C THR A 114 -78.43 60.98 84.59
N GLU A 115 -78.04 62.20 84.20
CA GLU A 115 -77.18 62.43 83.02
C GLU A 115 -75.77 61.84 83.22
N VAL A 116 -75.18 62.03 84.41
CA VAL A 116 -73.87 61.46 84.76
C VAL A 116 -73.94 59.93 84.81
N GLN A 117 -75.01 59.35 85.35
CA GLN A 117 -75.24 57.90 85.32
C GLN A 117 -75.33 57.39 83.89
N LYS A 118 -76.08 58.05 83.00
CA LYS A 118 -76.15 57.68 81.57
C LYS A 118 -74.78 57.77 80.90
N ARG A 119 -73.99 58.82 81.16
CA ARG A 119 -72.63 58.95 80.62
C ARG A 119 -71.70 57.87 81.15
N LEU A 120 -71.81 57.51 82.42
CA LEU A 120 -71.04 56.43 83.03
C LEU A 120 -71.41 55.08 82.41
N GLU A 121 -72.69 54.80 82.19
CA GLU A 121 -73.14 53.60 81.48
C GLU A 121 -72.59 53.53 80.05
N VAL A 122 -72.68 54.63 79.29
CA VAL A 122 -72.12 54.70 77.94
C VAL A 122 -70.60 54.52 77.95
N THR A 123 -69.91 55.16 78.90
CA THR A 123 -68.45 55.05 79.04
C THR A 123 -68.03 53.62 79.42
N ASN A 124 -68.75 52.98 80.33
CA ASN A 124 -68.51 51.58 80.70
C ASN A 124 -68.75 50.65 79.51
N ARG A 125 -69.83 50.84 78.76
CA ARG A 125 -70.06 50.06 77.51
C ARG A 125 -68.95 50.27 76.50
N ASN A 126 -68.51 51.51 76.29
CA ASN A 126 -67.40 51.81 75.37
C ASN A 126 -66.08 51.21 75.85
N PHE A 127 -65.82 51.21 77.16
CA PHE A 127 -64.64 50.59 77.76
C PHE A 127 -64.67 49.07 77.61
N GLU A 128 -65.81 48.42 77.86
CA GLU A 128 -66.00 46.98 77.62
C GLU A 128 -65.81 46.63 76.14
N GLN A 129 -66.34 47.45 75.23
CA GLN A 129 -66.13 47.29 73.79
C GLN A 129 -64.66 47.44 73.40
N ALA A 130 -63.97 48.48 73.91
CA ALA A 130 -62.55 48.69 73.67
C ALA A 130 -61.69 47.56 74.26
N GLN A 131 -62.02 47.05 75.44
CA GLN A 131 -61.35 45.91 76.06
C GLN A 131 -61.56 44.63 75.24
N THR A 132 -62.77 44.43 74.71
CA THR A 132 -63.08 43.29 73.83
C THR A 132 -62.33 43.38 72.50
N GLN A 133 -62.27 44.58 71.90
CA GLN A 133 -61.49 44.83 70.69
C GLN A 133 -60.00 44.62 70.92
N LEU A 134 -59.45 45.13 72.03
CA LEU A 134 -58.05 44.93 72.39
C LEU A 134 -57.73 43.45 72.58
N LYS A 135 -58.62 42.69 73.23
CA LYS A 135 -58.48 41.23 73.39
C LYS A 135 -58.50 40.52 72.04
N LYS A 136 -59.36 40.93 71.11
CA LYS A 136 -59.41 40.39 69.74
C LYS A 136 -58.14 40.68 68.96
N VAL A 137 -57.67 41.93 68.97
CA VAL A 137 -56.43 42.36 68.29
C VAL A 137 -55.21 41.68 68.90
N SER A 138 -55.13 41.60 70.23
CA SER A 138 -54.06 40.86 70.91
C SER A 138 -54.07 39.37 70.56
N GLY A 139 -55.25 38.76 70.44
CA GLY A 139 -55.39 37.37 69.97
C GLY A 139 -54.93 37.21 68.53
N GLN A 140 -55.31 38.13 67.64
CA GLN A 140 -54.85 38.15 66.25
C GLN A 140 -53.33 38.35 66.14
N ALA A 141 -52.75 39.23 66.96
CA ALA A 141 -51.30 39.45 66.99
C ALA A 141 -50.55 38.20 67.47
N ALA A 142 -51.08 37.46 68.44
CA ALA A 142 -50.49 36.19 68.89
C ALA A 142 -50.52 35.11 67.79
N VAL A 143 -51.66 34.98 67.08
CA VAL A 143 -51.77 34.05 65.94
C VAL A 143 -50.81 34.43 64.82
N LEU A 144 -50.73 35.72 64.45
CA LEU A 144 -49.79 36.20 63.44
C LEU A 144 -48.33 35.99 63.84
N GLN A 145 -47.97 36.18 65.12
CA GLN A 145 -46.63 35.88 65.61
C GLN A 145 -46.30 34.40 65.49
N GLN A 146 -47.27 33.52 65.77
CA GLN A 146 -47.10 32.08 65.59
C GLN A 146 -46.95 31.69 64.11
N GLU A 147 -47.76 32.28 63.22
CA GLU A 147 -47.64 32.07 61.76
C GLU A 147 -46.29 32.57 61.22
N ILE A 148 -45.80 33.72 61.67
CA ILE A 148 -44.47 34.23 61.32
C ILE A 148 -43.39 33.23 61.80
N GLY A 149 -43.54 32.67 63.00
CA GLY A 149 -42.65 31.62 63.50
C GLY A 149 -42.62 30.39 62.58
N SER A 150 -43.79 29.84 62.24
CA SER A 150 -43.87 28.67 61.35
C SER A 150 -43.34 28.96 59.95
N LEU A 151 -43.57 30.15 59.41
CA LEU A 151 -43.05 30.55 58.10
C LEU A 151 -41.54 30.74 58.11
N LEU A 152 -40.95 31.19 59.22
CA LEU A 152 -39.51 31.28 59.38
C LEU A 152 -38.86 29.88 59.43
N ASP A 153 -39.49 28.94 60.13
CA ASP A 153 -39.03 27.56 60.19
C ASP A 153 -39.11 26.89 58.80
N GLU A 154 -40.24 27.04 58.10
CA GLU A 154 -40.41 26.53 56.73
C GLU A 154 -39.38 27.15 55.76
N ARG A 155 -39.15 28.47 55.87
CA ARG A 155 -38.11 29.14 55.09
C ARG A 155 -36.72 28.55 55.38
N GLN A 156 -36.41 28.27 56.64
CA GLN A 156 -35.12 27.71 57.03
C GLN A 156 -34.93 26.32 56.42
N GLU A 157 -35.95 25.46 56.49
CA GLU A 157 -35.93 24.14 55.88
C GLU A 157 -35.76 24.21 54.35
N LEU A 158 -36.47 25.11 53.68
CA LEU A 158 -36.33 25.33 52.23
C LEU A 158 -34.93 25.85 51.86
N VAL A 159 -34.30 26.67 52.71
CA VAL A 159 -32.91 27.12 52.50
C VAL A 159 -31.94 25.95 52.61
N GLU A 160 -32.13 25.05 53.57
CA GLU A 160 -31.31 23.84 53.72
C GLU A 160 -31.48 22.89 52.53
N GLN A 161 -32.72 22.63 52.09
CA GLN A 161 -33.00 21.85 50.88
C GLN A 161 -32.36 22.45 49.63
N ARG A 162 -32.45 23.79 49.46
CA ARG A 162 -31.80 24.50 48.35
C ARG A 162 -30.28 24.36 48.40
N ASN A 163 -29.68 24.42 49.59
CA ASN A 163 -28.24 24.25 49.75
C ASN A 163 -27.81 22.81 49.38
N GLN A 164 -28.55 21.80 49.85
CA GLN A 164 -28.31 20.40 49.49
C GLN A 164 -28.44 20.15 47.99
N LEU A 165 -29.48 20.71 47.35
CA LEU A 165 -29.64 20.62 45.89
C LEU A 165 -28.50 21.31 45.15
N ASN A 166 -28.04 22.48 45.62
CA ASN A 166 -26.88 23.15 45.03
C ASN A 166 -25.61 22.30 45.13
N GLU A 167 -25.36 21.65 46.26
CA GLU A 167 -24.22 20.73 46.41
C GLU A 167 -24.32 19.53 45.45
N GLN A 168 -25.52 18.98 45.26
CA GLN A 168 -25.77 17.92 44.27
C GLN A 168 -25.51 18.40 42.84
N ILE A 169 -25.97 19.60 42.48
CA ILE A 169 -25.70 20.21 41.16
C ILE A 169 -24.20 20.36 40.94
N VAL A 170 -23.45 20.84 41.93
CA VAL A 170 -21.99 20.96 41.84
C VAL A 170 -21.33 19.58 41.64
N LYS A 171 -21.76 18.56 42.39
CA LYS A 171 -21.28 17.18 42.20
C LYS A 171 -21.56 16.65 40.79
N PHE A 172 -22.80 16.78 40.31
CA PHE A 172 -23.18 16.31 38.97
C PHE A 172 -22.43 17.06 37.87
N ASN A 173 -22.25 18.38 38.00
CA ASN A 173 -21.45 19.15 37.05
C ASN A 173 -19.98 18.70 37.03
N GLY A 174 -19.42 18.34 38.19
CA GLY A 174 -18.10 17.72 38.28
C GLY A 174 -18.03 16.38 37.53
N GLN A 175 -19.03 15.50 37.74
CA GLN A 175 -19.13 14.21 37.03
C GLN A 175 -19.29 14.39 35.52
N VAL A 176 -20.14 15.32 35.07
CA VAL A 176 -20.31 15.63 33.64
C VAL A 176 -19.01 16.11 33.03
N THR A 177 -18.22 16.92 33.75
CA THR A 177 -16.92 17.40 33.29
C THR A 177 -15.93 16.24 33.17
N GLN A 178 -15.87 15.35 34.16
CA GLN A 178 -15.02 14.15 34.10
C GLN A 178 -15.41 13.21 32.96
N LEU A 179 -16.71 12.97 32.76
CA LEU A 179 -17.20 12.13 31.66
C LEU A 179 -16.88 12.74 30.29
N LYS A 180 -16.99 14.07 30.14
CA LYS A 180 -16.58 14.76 28.91
C LYS A 180 -15.09 14.58 28.62
N GLU A 181 -14.25 14.68 29.65
CA GLU A 181 -12.82 14.45 29.51
C GLU A 181 -12.51 13.00 29.09
N GLN A 182 -13.17 12.02 29.72
CA GLN A 182 -13.04 10.61 29.33
C GLN A 182 -13.50 10.35 27.88
N ILE A 183 -14.60 10.98 27.45
CA ILE A 183 -15.09 10.88 26.06
C ILE A 183 -14.05 11.47 25.10
N ASN A 184 -13.44 12.61 25.42
CA ASN A 184 -12.40 13.21 24.59
C ASN A 184 -11.18 12.29 24.47
N GLN A 185 -10.71 11.74 25.60
CA GLN A 185 -9.59 10.78 25.61
C GLN A 185 -9.90 9.52 24.81
N LEU A 186 -11.11 8.97 24.94
CA LEU A 186 -11.55 7.81 24.15
C LEU A 186 -11.62 8.14 22.65
N ASN A 187 -12.08 9.33 22.28
CA ASN A 187 -12.14 9.76 20.88
C ASN A 187 -10.73 9.92 20.27
N GLU A 188 -9.77 10.42 21.04
CA GLU A 188 -8.36 10.47 20.62
C GLU A 188 -7.79 9.06 20.43
N GLN A 189 -8.04 8.15 21.37
CA GLN A 189 -7.63 6.74 21.25
C GLN A 189 -8.26 6.06 20.02
N ILE A 190 -9.54 6.29 19.75
CA ILE A 190 -10.23 5.77 18.57
C ILE A 190 -9.59 6.32 17.30
N THR A 191 -9.24 7.61 17.27
CA THR A 191 -8.57 8.23 16.11
C THR A 191 -7.20 7.60 15.86
N GLN A 192 -6.38 7.46 16.91
CA GLN A 192 -5.07 6.80 16.83
C GLN A 192 -5.19 5.34 16.38
N LEU A 193 -6.18 4.59 16.89
CA LEU A 193 -6.42 3.21 16.47
C LEU A 193 -6.83 3.12 15.00
N LYS A 194 -7.70 4.03 14.53
CA LYS A 194 -8.08 4.11 13.11
C LYS A 194 -6.88 4.38 12.21
N GLU A 195 -6.00 5.29 12.59
CA GLU A 195 -4.77 5.57 11.85
C GLU A 195 -3.84 4.34 11.80
N ARG A 196 -3.67 3.64 12.93
CA ARG A 196 -2.89 2.39 12.99
C ARG A 196 -3.48 1.29 12.11
N VAL A 197 -4.80 1.14 12.09
CA VAL A 197 -5.47 0.18 11.20
C VAL A 197 -5.24 0.55 9.75
N ALA A 198 -5.42 1.81 9.36
CA ALA A 198 -5.18 2.26 7.99
C ALA A 198 -3.72 2.07 7.55
N GLN A 199 -2.75 2.33 8.44
CA GLN A 199 -1.34 2.05 8.20
C GLN A 199 -1.08 0.54 8.01
N GLY A 200 -1.69 -0.30 8.85
CA GLY A 200 -1.60 -1.75 8.74
C GLY A 200 -2.19 -2.28 7.43
N GLU A 201 -3.34 -1.77 7.01
CA GLU A 201 -3.97 -2.11 5.73
C GLU A 201 -3.08 -1.74 4.53
N GLN A 202 -2.45 -0.56 4.56
CA GLN A 202 -1.48 -0.17 3.52
C GLN A 202 -0.25 -1.06 3.49
N GLU A 203 0.26 -1.49 4.67
CA GLU A 203 1.39 -2.41 4.73
C GLU A 203 1.02 -3.79 4.19
N LEU A 204 -0.18 -4.29 4.53
CA LEU A 204 -0.68 -5.56 3.99
C LEU A 204 -0.81 -5.52 2.47
N LEU A 205 -1.37 -4.45 1.89
CA LEU A 205 -1.44 -4.27 0.44
C LEU A 205 -0.06 -4.32 -0.23
N LYS A 206 0.95 -3.67 0.36
CA LYS A 206 2.34 -3.72 -0.15
C LYS A 206 2.93 -5.13 -0.06
N ARG A 207 2.67 -5.84 1.04
CA ARG A 207 3.11 -7.23 1.22
C ARG A 207 2.44 -8.16 0.21
N ASP A 208 1.14 -8.00 -0.03
CA ASP A 208 0.40 -8.78 -1.02
C ASP A 208 0.94 -8.56 -2.44
N GLN A 209 1.24 -7.31 -2.81
CA GLN A 209 1.92 -7.01 -4.08
C GLN A 209 3.28 -7.73 -4.19
N THR A 210 4.09 -7.66 -3.13
CA THR A 210 5.40 -8.34 -3.08
C THR A 210 5.26 -9.86 -3.20
N ILE A 211 4.23 -10.46 -2.59
CA ILE A 211 3.94 -11.90 -2.69
C ILE A 211 3.56 -12.25 -4.13
N VAL A 212 2.72 -11.46 -4.79
CA VAL A 212 2.36 -11.67 -6.19
C VAL A 212 3.59 -11.60 -7.09
N GLU A 213 4.46 -10.60 -6.92
CA GLU A 213 5.72 -10.48 -7.67
C GLU A 213 6.63 -11.69 -7.48
N ARG A 214 6.80 -12.16 -6.23
CA ARG A 214 7.60 -13.36 -5.92
C ARG A 214 6.99 -14.62 -6.52
N ASN A 215 5.68 -14.77 -6.52
CA ASN A 215 5.00 -15.91 -7.13
C ASN A 215 5.22 -15.95 -8.64
N VAL A 216 5.22 -14.79 -9.31
CA VAL A 216 5.57 -14.70 -10.74
C VAL A 216 7.02 -15.13 -10.97
N GLN A 217 7.97 -14.64 -10.16
CA GLN A 217 9.37 -15.03 -10.27
C GLN A 217 9.59 -16.54 -10.05
N LEU A 218 8.90 -17.13 -9.07
CA LEU A 218 8.96 -18.58 -8.83
C LEU A 218 8.43 -19.36 -10.03
N ALA A 219 7.30 -18.95 -10.62
CA ALA A 219 6.76 -19.60 -11.80
C ALA A 219 7.72 -19.52 -13.01
N GLU A 220 8.41 -18.39 -13.19
CA GLU A 220 9.46 -18.25 -14.22
C GLU A 220 10.66 -19.17 -13.97
N GLN A 221 11.09 -19.29 -12.71
CA GLN A 221 12.16 -20.22 -12.32
C GLN A 221 11.77 -21.67 -12.55
N ASP A 222 10.55 -22.07 -12.18
CA ASP A 222 10.04 -23.42 -12.41
C ASP A 222 10.01 -23.76 -13.91
N GLN A 223 9.62 -22.81 -14.77
CA GLN A 223 9.69 -22.98 -16.23
C GLN A 223 11.14 -23.13 -16.73
N ALA A 224 12.09 -22.37 -16.15
CA ALA A 224 13.50 -22.47 -16.51
C ALA A 224 14.08 -23.83 -16.11
N ILE A 225 13.75 -24.32 -14.90
CA ILE A 225 14.14 -25.64 -14.40
C ILE A 225 13.58 -26.73 -15.32
N ALA A 226 12.28 -26.67 -15.65
CA ALA A 226 11.67 -27.66 -16.56
C ALA A 226 12.35 -27.71 -17.94
N LYS A 227 12.77 -26.55 -18.48
CA LYS A 227 13.55 -26.49 -19.74
C LYS A 227 14.94 -27.11 -19.59
N LEU A 228 15.60 -26.91 -18.44
CA LEU A 228 16.89 -27.53 -18.15
C LEU A 228 16.77 -29.03 -18.00
N ASP A 229 15.74 -29.53 -17.30
CA ASP A 229 15.48 -30.96 -17.16
C ASP A 229 15.25 -31.64 -18.52
N GLN A 230 14.50 -30.99 -19.42
CA GLN A 230 14.36 -31.47 -20.80
C GLN A 230 15.70 -31.55 -21.53
N LYS A 231 16.56 -30.54 -21.38
CA LYS A 231 17.91 -30.55 -21.98
C LYS A 231 18.79 -31.65 -21.39
N ILE A 232 18.74 -31.86 -20.07
CA ILE A 232 19.47 -32.94 -19.39
C ILE A 232 19.00 -34.30 -19.94
N ALA A 233 17.69 -34.55 -19.98
CA ALA A 233 17.14 -35.79 -20.51
C ALA A 233 17.51 -36.03 -21.99
N GLN A 234 17.61 -34.97 -22.81
CA GLN A 234 18.11 -35.06 -24.19
C GLN A 234 19.61 -35.42 -24.23
N ARG A 235 20.43 -34.81 -23.37
CA ARG A 235 21.86 -35.09 -23.28
C ARG A 235 22.12 -36.51 -22.78
N ASP A 236 21.34 -37.00 -21.82
CA ASP A 236 21.45 -38.37 -21.31
C ASP A 236 21.17 -39.39 -22.41
N LYS A 237 20.16 -39.16 -23.26
CA LYS A 237 19.90 -40.00 -24.45
C LYS A 237 21.08 -40.00 -25.44
N ILE A 238 21.74 -38.85 -25.62
CA ILE A 238 22.91 -38.76 -26.50
C ILE A 238 24.10 -39.50 -25.88
N ILE A 239 24.32 -39.37 -24.57
CA ILE A 239 25.37 -40.06 -23.84
C ILE A 239 25.14 -41.58 -23.93
N ASP A 240 23.93 -42.08 -23.71
CA ASP A 240 23.61 -43.51 -23.84
C ASP A 240 23.88 -44.04 -25.26
N LYS A 241 23.50 -43.29 -26.30
CA LYS A 241 23.82 -43.64 -27.69
C LYS A 241 25.33 -43.69 -27.95
N ARG A 242 26.07 -42.70 -27.43
CA ARG A 242 27.54 -42.66 -27.57
C ARG A 242 28.20 -43.81 -26.81
N GLN A 243 27.69 -44.16 -25.63
CA GLN A 243 28.20 -45.28 -24.84
C GLN A 243 28.02 -46.60 -25.58
N LYS A 244 26.84 -46.84 -26.16
CA LYS A 244 26.59 -48.02 -27.01
C LYS A 244 27.53 -48.05 -28.21
N ARG A 245 27.74 -46.91 -28.88
CA ARG A 245 28.65 -46.82 -30.02
C ARG A 245 30.10 -47.09 -29.63
N LEU A 246 30.55 -46.58 -28.49
CA LEU A 246 31.88 -46.87 -27.95
C LEU A 246 32.04 -48.37 -27.70
N GLN A 247 31.06 -49.01 -27.08
CA GLN A 247 31.08 -50.45 -26.81
C GLN A 247 31.13 -51.28 -28.12
N GLU A 248 30.39 -50.88 -29.16
CA GLU A 248 30.47 -51.50 -30.49
C GLU A 248 31.87 -51.34 -31.11
N LEU A 249 32.46 -50.15 -31.01
CA LEU A 249 33.79 -49.88 -31.54
C LEU A 249 34.87 -50.65 -30.79
N GLU A 250 34.77 -50.77 -29.47
CA GLU A 250 35.64 -51.61 -28.65
C GLU A 250 35.57 -53.07 -29.11
N GLN A 251 34.36 -53.62 -29.32
CA GLN A 251 34.21 -54.98 -29.84
C GLN A 251 34.85 -55.16 -31.22
N GLN A 252 34.70 -54.17 -32.11
CA GLN A 252 35.32 -54.19 -33.44
C GLN A 252 36.85 -54.13 -33.35
N LEU A 253 37.40 -53.31 -32.46
CA LEU A 253 38.83 -53.23 -32.21
C LEU A 253 39.36 -54.56 -31.70
N THR A 254 38.72 -55.17 -30.70
CA THR A 254 39.11 -56.50 -30.19
C THR A 254 39.08 -57.55 -31.30
N GLN A 255 38.06 -57.55 -32.16
CA GLN A 255 38.01 -58.48 -33.31
C GLN A 255 39.14 -58.22 -34.30
N LYS A 256 39.50 -56.96 -34.55
CA LYS A 256 40.61 -56.60 -35.43
C LYS A 256 41.95 -56.98 -34.85
N GLU A 257 42.16 -56.82 -33.55
CA GLU A 257 43.36 -57.28 -32.85
C GLU A 257 43.52 -58.80 -32.97
N LEU A 258 42.44 -59.58 -32.78
CA LEU A 258 42.48 -61.03 -33.01
C LEU A 258 42.78 -61.40 -34.45
N GLN A 259 42.24 -60.66 -35.43
CA GLN A 259 42.57 -60.86 -36.85
C GLN A 259 44.02 -60.54 -37.17
N LEU A 260 44.58 -59.49 -36.56
CA LEU A 260 45.98 -59.13 -36.72
C LEU A 260 46.89 -60.20 -36.10
N ASP A 261 46.55 -60.71 -34.91
CA ASP A 261 47.32 -61.80 -34.30
C ASP A 261 47.31 -63.07 -35.18
N ASP A 262 46.15 -63.48 -35.71
CA ASP A 262 46.06 -64.60 -36.67
C ASP A 262 46.90 -64.35 -37.94
N ARG A 263 46.86 -63.11 -38.47
CA ARG A 263 47.69 -62.72 -39.63
C ARG A 263 49.16 -62.79 -39.28
N ASP A 264 49.58 -62.31 -38.12
CA ASP A 264 50.98 -62.33 -37.67
C ASP A 264 51.46 -63.78 -37.46
N GLN A 265 50.61 -64.65 -36.90
CA GLN A 265 50.91 -66.08 -36.81
C GLN A 265 51.03 -66.72 -38.19
N GLN A 266 50.13 -66.41 -39.13
CA GLN A 266 50.21 -66.88 -40.52
C GLN A 266 51.47 -66.35 -41.22
N LEU A 267 51.83 -65.09 -41.01
CA LEU A 267 53.05 -64.50 -41.55
C LEU A 267 54.29 -65.16 -40.95
N ALA A 268 54.30 -65.46 -39.65
CA ALA A 268 55.37 -66.20 -39.01
C ALA A 268 55.49 -67.64 -39.56
N GLN A 269 54.36 -68.33 -39.78
CA GLN A 269 54.34 -69.66 -40.41
C GLN A 269 54.84 -69.60 -41.86
N ARG A 270 54.35 -68.65 -42.65
CA ARG A 270 54.83 -68.42 -44.02
C ARG A 270 56.29 -68.03 -44.03
N GLY A 271 56.76 -67.26 -43.06
CA GLY A 271 58.17 -66.93 -42.86
C GLY A 271 59.01 -68.17 -42.59
N LYS A 272 58.51 -69.11 -41.77
CA LYS A 272 59.16 -70.43 -41.59
C LYS A 272 59.16 -71.25 -42.88
N GLN A 273 58.06 -71.25 -43.63
CA GLN A 273 57.98 -71.94 -44.92
C GLN A 273 58.92 -71.33 -45.95
N LEU A 274 59.00 -69.99 -46.02
CA LEU A 274 59.93 -69.27 -46.87
C LEU A 274 61.35 -69.57 -46.46
N ALA A 275 61.71 -69.55 -45.17
CA ALA A 275 63.05 -69.94 -44.73
C ALA A 275 63.39 -71.41 -45.05
N PHE A 276 62.39 -72.30 -45.01
CA PHE A 276 62.56 -73.70 -45.43
C PHE A 276 62.76 -73.80 -46.94
N LEU A 277 61.91 -73.14 -47.73
CA LEU A 277 62.01 -73.06 -49.19
C LEU A 277 63.28 -72.35 -49.63
N GLU A 278 63.74 -71.34 -48.91
CA GLU A 278 65.01 -70.64 -49.14
C GLU A 278 66.18 -71.56 -48.83
N ARG A 279 66.10 -72.42 -47.81
CA ARG A 279 67.10 -73.49 -47.62
C ARG A 279 67.05 -74.53 -48.73
N GLU A 280 65.86 -74.90 -49.18
CA GLU A 280 65.66 -75.87 -50.26
C GLU A 280 66.14 -75.30 -51.59
N VAL A 281 65.79 -74.05 -51.90
CA VAL A 281 66.30 -73.24 -53.01
C VAL A 281 67.78 -73.00 -52.83
N ALA A 282 68.33 -72.70 -51.65
CA ALA A 282 69.78 -72.57 -51.44
C ALA A 282 70.49 -73.92 -51.65
N THR A 283 69.86 -75.04 -51.30
CA THR A 283 70.38 -76.38 -51.60
C THR A 283 70.29 -76.66 -53.11
N LEU A 284 69.20 -76.23 -53.75
CA LEU A 284 68.98 -76.33 -55.19
C LEU A 284 69.81 -75.33 -55.97
N GLU A 285 70.17 -74.19 -55.41
CA GLU A 285 71.04 -73.11 -55.90
C GLU A 285 72.48 -73.46 -55.60
N GLN A 286 72.80 -74.24 -54.58
CA GLN A 286 74.11 -74.87 -54.44
C GLN A 286 74.23 -75.97 -55.50
N TYR A 287 73.16 -76.76 -55.72
CA TYR A 287 73.04 -77.70 -56.84
C TYR A 287 73.07 -77.00 -58.21
N TYR A 288 72.45 -75.81 -58.34
CA TYR A 288 72.41 -75.00 -59.55
C TYR A 288 73.62 -74.09 -59.67
N GLN A 289 74.32 -73.66 -58.63
CA GLN A 289 75.60 -72.91 -58.67
C GLN A 289 76.71 -73.88 -59.05
N ASP A 290 76.69 -75.12 -58.54
CA ASP A 290 77.46 -76.22 -59.13
C ASP A 290 77.14 -76.39 -60.63
N TYR A 291 75.93 -75.99 -61.09
CA TYR A 291 75.48 -75.99 -62.50
C TYR A 291 75.53 -74.62 -63.24
N GLN A 292 75.74 -73.48 -62.56
CA GLN A 292 75.54 -72.10 -63.05
C GLN A 292 76.73 -71.17 -62.77
N VAL A 293 77.70 -71.59 -61.95
CA VAL A 293 79.10 -71.18 -62.13
C VAL A 293 79.54 -71.47 -63.58
N LEU A 294 78.81 -72.34 -64.30
CA LEU A 294 78.93 -72.60 -65.73
C LEU A 294 78.11 -71.69 -66.69
N ARG A 295 77.21 -70.79 -66.24
CA ARG A 295 76.29 -70.06 -67.16
C ARG A 295 76.03 -68.55 -66.95
N GLN A 296 76.46 -67.92 -65.85
CA GLN A 296 76.17 -66.48 -65.63
C GLN A 296 77.20 -65.48 -66.19
N GLY A 297 78.21 -65.93 -66.93
CA GLY A 297 79.23 -65.03 -67.50
C GLY A 297 78.85 -64.31 -68.81
N ASN A 298 77.84 -64.74 -69.58
CA ASN A 298 77.72 -64.39 -71.00
C ASN A 298 76.28 -64.13 -71.51
N VAL A 299 75.47 -63.27 -70.88
CA VAL A 299 74.16 -62.86 -71.45
C VAL A 299 74.37 -61.89 -72.61
N ALA A 300 73.85 -62.22 -73.79
CA ALA A 300 74.03 -61.44 -75.03
C ALA A 300 72.78 -60.62 -75.41
N ILE A 301 71.57 -61.16 -75.23
CA ILE A 301 70.30 -60.47 -75.55
C ILE A 301 69.40 -60.45 -74.31
N LEU A 302 68.79 -59.31 -74.03
CA LEU A 302 67.87 -59.13 -72.91
C LEU A 302 66.41 -59.32 -73.33
N ARG A 303 65.56 -59.74 -72.39
CA ARG A 303 64.12 -59.84 -72.59
C ARG A 303 63.53 -58.47 -72.92
N GLY A 304 62.70 -58.41 -73.96
CA GLY A 304 62.10 -57.16 -74.43
C GLY A 304 63.06 -56.29 -75.25
N GLN A 305 64.30 -56.72 -75.49
CA GLN A 305 65.18 -56.02 -76.41
C GLN A 305 64.62 -56.07 -77.83
N VAL A 306 64.55 -54.91 -78.49
CA VAL A 306 64.07 -54.80 -79.87
C VAL A 306 65.16 -55.30 -80.81
N LEU A 307 64.85 -56.34 -81.57
CA LEU A 307 65.76 -56.95 -82.55
C LEU A 307 65.53 -56.40 -83.96
N ALA A 308 64.31 -55.99 -84.28
CA ALA A 308 63.98 -55.23 -85.48
C ALA A 308 62.75 -54.36 -85.26
N SER A 309 62.68 -53.25 -85.99
CA SER A 309 61.48 -52.41 -86.07
C SER A 309 61.36 -51.78 -87.45
N GLY A 310 60.14 -51.62 -87.95
CA GLY A 310 59.88 -50.95 -89.22
C GLY A 310 58.46 -50.41 -89.32
N VAL A 311 58.29 -49.38 -90.16
CA VAL A 311 56.97 -48.87 -90.54
C VAL A 311 56.50 -49.61 -91.78
N LEU A 312 55.34 -50.26 -91.69
CA LEU A 312 54.75 -51.06 -92.75
C LEU A 312 53.41 -50.46 -93.18
N ARG A 313 53.21 -50.31 -94.48
CA ARG A 313 51.91 -50.02 -95.11
C ARG A 313 51.61 -51.09 -96.12
N ILE A 314 50.60 -51.91 -95.84
CA ILE A 314 50.24 -53.04 -96.70
C ILE A 314 49.01 -52.68 -97.54
N THR A 315 49.21 -52.26 -98.78
CA THR A 315 48.12 -51.91 -99.71
C THR A 315 47.51 -53.14 -100.40
N GLN A 316 48.27 -54.23 -100.51
CA GLN A 316 47.81 -55.52 -101.02
C GLN A 316 47.93 -56.57 -99.91
N PRO A 317 46.83 -57.20 -99.44
CA PRO A 317 46.87 -58.10 -98.28
C PRO A 317 47.88 -59.25 -98.40
N GLU A 318 48.15 -59.72 -99.61
CA GLU A 318 49.14 -60.78 -99.89
C GLU A 318 50.58 -60.35 -99.58
N ALA A 319 50.88 -59.05 -99.61
CA ALA A 319 52.20 -58.49 -99.29
C ALA A 319 52.50 -58.46 -97.78
N ALA A 320 51.50 -58.66 -96.91
CA ALA A 320 51.68 -58.65 -95.45
C ALA A 320 52.68 -59.72 -94.98
N THR A 321 52.56 -60.95 -95.52
CA THR A 321 53.46 -62.06 -95.17
C THR A 321 54.90 -61.74 -95.53
N GLN A 322 55.13 -61.20 -96.74
CA GLN A 322 56.47 -60.84 -97.19
C GLN A 322 57.10 -59.74 -96.31
N ALA A 323 56.31 -58.76 -95.87
CA ALA A 323 56.77 -57.68 -94.99
C ALA A 323 57.15 -58.20 -93.59
N VAL A 324 56.36 -59.11 -93.01
CA VAL A 324 56.68 -59.75 -91.73
C VAL A 324 57.96 -60.60 -91.84
N ASP A 325 58.11 -61.36 -92.92
CA ASP A 325 59.32 -62.17 -93.18
C ASP A 325 60.57 -61.30 -93.34
N GLN A 326 60.45 -60.11 -93.92
CA GLN A 326 61.55 -59.15 -93.99
C GLN A 326 61.96 -58.66 -92.60
N LEU A 327 61.01 -58.31 -91.73
CA LEU A 327 61.30 -57.90 -90.36
C LEU A 327 61.90 -59.03 -89.51
N LEU A 328 61.41 -60.26 -89.66
CA LEU A 328 61.99 -61.42 -88.98
C LEU A 328 63.42 -61.70 -89.46
N ARG A 329 63.71 -61.54 -90.77
CA ARG A 329 65.08 -61.63 -91.29
C ARG A 329 65.99 -60.53 -90.74
N GLN A 330 65.48 -59.31 -90.57
CA GLN A 330 66.24 -58.23 -89.93
C GLN A 330 66.49 -58.55 -88.45
N ALA A 331 65.47 -59.01 -87.71
CA ALA A 331 65.60 -59.40 -86.31
C ALA A 331 66.62 -60.53 -86.16
N ASN A 332 66.60 -61.50 -87.07
CA ASN A 332 67.57 -62.56 -87.17
C ASN A 332 68.99 -61.99 -87.32
N ARG A 333 69.22 -61.09 -88.29
CA ARG A 333 70.54 -60.45 -88.47
C ARG A 333 71.02 -59.70 -87.23
N THR A 334 70.14 -58.93 -86.58
CA THR A 334 70.47 -58.21 -85.34
C THR A 334 70.84 -59.18 -84.23
N ALA A 335 70.05 -60.23 -84.04
CA ALA A 335 70.34 -61.27 -83.07
C ALA A 335 71.69 -61.94 -83.35
N MET A 336 71.99 -62.28 -84.61
CA MET A 336 73.28 -62.86 -85.00
C MET A 336 74.46 -61.93 -84.70
N LYS A 337 74.30 -60.63 -84.93
CA LYS A 337 75.32 -59.63 -84.64
C LYS A 337 75.59 -59.53 -83.13
N ILE A 338 74.52 -59.49 -82.33
CA ILE A 338 74.62 -59.39 -80.86
C ILE A 338 75.24 -60.66 -80.27
N THR A 339 74.84 -61.83 -80.77
CA THR A 339 75.33 -63.13 -80.27
C THR A 339 76.62 -63.60 -80.94
N ARG A 340 77.18 -62.83 -81.89
CA ARG A 340 78.33 -63.20 -82.74
C ARG A 340 78.16 -64.56 -83.42
N TYR A 341 76.94 -64.85 -83.87
CA TYR A 341 76.60 -66.11 -84.50
C TYR A 341 76.96 -66.10 -86.00
N GLU A 342 77.70 -67.11 -86.45
CA GLU A 342 77.93 -67.40 -87.86
C GLU A 342 76.91 -68.44 -88.36
N PRO A 343 76.21 -68.20 -89.50
CA PRO A 343 75.19 -69.11 -90.00
C PRO A 343 75.79 -70.45 -90.43
N ASP A 344 75.34 -71.53 -89.81
CA ASP A 344 75.64 -72.91 -90.24
C ASP A 344 74.74 -73.33 -91.42
N ASN A 345 75.12 -74.38 -92.17
CA ASN A 345 74.45 -74.85 -93.41
C ASN A 345 72.98 -75.28 -93.23
N THR A 346 72.48 -75.31 -91.99
CA THR A 346 71.08 -75.51 -91.65
C THR A 346 70.29 -74.21 -91.86
N GLN A 347 69.42 -74.17 -92.87
CA GLN A 347 68.63 -73.01 -93.30
C GLN A 347 67.59 -72.47 -92.28
N GLN A 348 67.72 -72.78 -90.98
CA GLN A 348 66.77 -72.36 -89.94
C GLN A 348 67.16 -71.00 -89.35
N PRO A 349 66.23 -70.04 -89.24
CA PRO A 349 66.50 -68.75 -88.62
C PRO A 349 66.77 -68.91 -87.11
N LEU A 350 67.79 -68.20 -86.62
CA LEU A 350 68.13 -68.07 -85.20
C LEU A 350 66.97 -67.48 -84.40
N VAL A 351 66.26 -66.51 -84.98
CA VAL A 351 65.05 -65.89 -84.41
C VAL A 351 63.81 -66.67 -84.83
N GLN A 352 63.01 -67.09 -83.84
CA GLN A 352 61.77 -67.84 -84.06
C GLN A 352 60.57 -67.13 -83.43
N ILE A 353 59.47 -67.07 -84.18
CA ILE A 353 58.16 -66.60 -83.73
C ILE A 353 57.16 -67.74 -83.92
N THR A 354 56.18 -67.88 -83.04
CA THR A 354 55.13 -68.90 -83.23
C THR A 354 54.26 -68.57 -84.43
N GLN A 355 53.77 -69.61 -85.13
CA GLN A 355 52.89 -69.42 -86.29
C GLN A 355 51.62 -68.63 -85.92
N ALA A 356 51.06 -68.88 -84.73
CA ALA A 356 49.89 -68.15 -84.23
C ALA A 356 50.17 -66.65 -84.08
N GLN A 357 51.31 -66.26 -83.51
CA GLN A 357 51.69 -64.86 -83.36
C GLN A 357 52.00 -64.19 -84.70
N ALA A 358 52.68 -64.88 -85.61
CA ALA A 358 52.94 -64.36 -86.96
C ALA A 358 51.62 -64.13 -87.73
N GLN A 359 50.68 -65.07 -87.66
CA GLN A 359 49.38 -64.95 -88.32
C GLN A 359 48.53 -63.81 -87.73
N GLN A 360 48.58 -63.63 -86.41
CA GLN A 360 47.90 -62.51 -85.74
C GLN A 360 48.46 -61.17 -86.23
N LEU A 361 49.79 -61.04 -86.31
CA LEU A 361 50.44 -59.83 -86.83
C LEU A 361 50.03 -59.55 -88.29
N ILE A 362 50.10 -60.57 -89.17
CA ILE A 362 49.71 -60.45 -90.58
C ILE A 362 48.26 -59.98 -90.70
N ASN A 363 47.35 -60.57 -89.91
CA ASN A 363 45.94 -60.19 -89.92
C ASN A 363 45.71 -58.76 -89.44
N GLN A 364 46.54 -58.26 -88.53
CA GLN A 364 46.43 -56.91 -88.00
C GLN A 364 46.90 -55.85 -89.01
N ILE A 365 48.00 -56.10 -89.75
CA ILE A 365 48.64 -55.07 -90.59
C ILE A 365 48.14 -55.00 -92.03
N LYS A 366 47.28 -55.93 -92.47
CA LYS A 366 46.84 -56.07 -93.87
C LYS A 366 45.69 -55.13 -94.30
N ASP A 367 45.32 -54.16 -93.48
CA ASP A 367 44.13 -53.32 -93.65
C ASP A 367 44.37 -52.01 -94.44
N GLY A 368 45.57 -51.82 -95.02
CA GLY A 368 45.93 -50.62 -95.79
C GLY A 368 46.48 -49.46 -94.97
N LYS A 369 46.49 -49.55 -93.63
CA LYS A 369 46.97 -48.49 -92.73
C LYS A 369 48.46 -48.63 -92.44
N ASP A 370 49.04 -47.54 -91.93
CA ASP A 370 50.44 -47.51 -91.53
C ASP A 370 50.58 -48.10 -90.11
N TYR A 371 51.47 -49.08 -89.94
CA TYR A 371 51.80 -49.69 -88.65
C TYR A 371 53.29 -49.61 -88.36
N VAL A 372 53.64 -49.39 -87.11
CA VAL A 372 54.98 -49.65 -86.57
C VAL A 372 54.98 -51.06 -86.03
N VAL A 373 55.80 -51.93 -86.61
CA VAL A 373 55.96 -53.31 -86.17
C VAL A 373 57.32 -53.47 -85.54
N ARG A 374 57.37 -54.10 -84.37
CA ARG A 374 58.59 -54.41 -83.63
C ARG A 374 58.69 -55.90 -83.36
N ILE A 375 59.89 -56.45 -83.49
CA ILE A 375 60.23 -57.81 -83.10
C ILE A 375 61.08 -57.74 -81.83
N LEU A 376 60.60 -58.31 -80.75
CA LEU A 376 61.22 -58.23 -79.42
C LEU A 376 61.60 -59.62 -78.91
N SER A 377 62.72 -59.69 -78.20
CA SER A 377 63.15 -60.91 -77.51
C SER A 377 62.16 -61.34 -76.43
N ALA A 378 61.75 -62.61 -76.42
CA ALA A 378 60.83 -63.16 -75.43
C ALA A 378 61.49 -63.46 -74.06
N GLY A 379 62.83 -63.55 -74.02
CA GLY A 379 63.62 -63.91 -72.83
C GLY A 379 65.02 -63.31 -72.83
N ASN A 380 65.80 -63.63 -71.80
CA ASN A 380 67.24 -63.35 -71.78
C ASN A 380 67.96 -64.52 -72.45
N TYR A 381 68.87 -64.24 -73.38
CA TYR A 381 69.60 -65.27 -74.12
C TYR A 381 71.11 -65.08 -73.96
N VAL A 382 71.83 -66.18 -73.72
CA VAL A 382 73.29 -66.18 -73.64
C VAL A 382 73.96 -66.32 -75.01
N LEU A 383 75.26 -66.02 -75.09
CA LEU A 383 76.04 -66.13 -76.32
C LEU A 383 75.95 -67.57 -76.88
N GLY A 384 75.50 -67.72 -78.13
CA GLY A 384 75.34 -69.01 -78.80
C GLY A 384 74.02 -69.76 -78.52
N GLU A 385 73.14 -69.25 -77.65
CA GLU A 385 71.84 -69.85 -77.36
C GLU A 385 70.89 -69.79 -78.56
N LYS A 386 70.26 -70.92 -78.90
CA LYS A 386 69.29 -71.04 -80.00
C LYS A 386 68.16 -72.01 -79.62
N PRO A 387 66.93 -71.80 -80.14
CA PRO A 387 66.49 -70.62 -80.88
C PRO A 387 66.19 -69.42 -79.96
N ILE A 388 66.33 -68.21 -80.49
CA ILE A 388 65.89 -66.98 -79.83
C ILE A 388 64.41 -66.80 -80.12
N GLN A 389 63.57 -67.03 -79.12
CA GLN A 389 62.14 -66.81 -79.24
C GLN A 389 61.86 -65.31 -79.22
N VAL A 390 61.02 -64.86 -80.14
CA VAL A 390 60.58 -63.47 -80.25
C VAL A 390 59.07 -63.40 -80.29
N PHE A 391 58.55 -62.24 -79.89
CA PHE A 391 57.18 -61.86 -80.15
C PHE A 391 57.17 -60.56 -80.95
N ALA A 392 56.08 -60.34 -81.66
CA ALA A 392 55.88 -59.13 -82.44
C ALA A 392 54.76 -58.27 -81.83
N ASP A 393 54.96 -56.96 -81.90
CA ASP A 393 53.99 -55.93 -81.52
C ASP A 393 53.78 -55.00 -82.71
N ALA A 394 52.51 -54.63 -82.97
CA ALA A 394 52.12 -53.72 -84.03
C ALA A 394 51.19 -52.63 -83.49
N ALA A 395 51.57 -51.37 -83.72
CA ALA A 395 50.78 -50.20 -83.36
C ALA A 395 50.59 -49.28 -84.57
N PHE A 396 49.47 -48.56 -84.64
CA PHE A 396 49.24 -47.59 -85.72
C PHE A 396 50.37 -46.55 -85.77
N ASN A 397 50.93 -46.32 -86.96
CA ASN A 397 51.91 -45.26 -87.19
C ASN A 397 51.21 -43.94 -87.46
N ARG A 398 50.80 -43.27 -86.39
CA ARG A 398 50.12 -41.97 -86.43
C ARG A 398 51.07 -40.89 -85.92
N VAL A 399 50.79 -39.65 -86.30
CA VAL A 399 51.44 -38.48 -85.68
C VAL A 399 51.08 -38.48 -84.20
N VAL A 400 52.09 -38.56 -83.34
CA VAL A 400 51.95 -38.51 -81.87
C VAL A 400 52.24 -37.10 -81.35
N PHE A 401 53.19 -36.40 -81.98
CA PHE A 401 53.53 -35.01 -81.67
C PHE A 401 53.71 -34.21 -82.96
N LEU A 402 53.26 -32.96 -82.99
CA LEU A 402 53.56 -31.96 -84.01
C LEU A 402 54.79 -31.13 -83.61
N ALA A 403 55.42 -30.46 -84.58
CA ALA A 403 56.50 -29.53 -84.30
C ALA A 403 56.03 -28.42 -83.34
N GLY A 404 56.73 -28.22 -82.24
CA GLY A 404 56.36 -27.26 -81.20
C GLY A 404 55.45 -27.81 -80.10
N ASP A 405 55.02 -29.08 -80.17
CA ASP A 405 54.26 -29.69 -79.08
C ASP A 405 55.10 -29.75 -77.81
N VAL A 406 54.54 -29.24 -76.71
CA VAL A 406 55.16 -29.30 -75.39
C VAL A 406 54.98 -30.70 -74.82
N LEU A 407 56.08 -31.40 -74.54
CA LEU A 407 56.11 -32.70 -73.86
C LEU A 407 56.08 -32.55 -72.34
N ALA A 408 56.84 -31.63 -71.79
CA ALA A 408 56.73 -31.29 -70.39
C ALA A 408 57.23 -29.87 -70.18
N THR A 409 56.73 -29.22 -69.14
CA THR A 409 57.19 -27.91 -68.69
C THR A 409 57.47 -28.01 -67.20
N SER A 410 58.57 -27.41 -66.79
CA SER A 410 58.91 -27.20 -65.38
C SER A 410 59.34 -25.76 -65.19
N SER A 411 58.89 -25.14 -64.11
CA SER A 411 59.37 -23.82 -63.69
C SER A 411 60.71 -24.01 -63.00
N VAL A 412 61.71 -23.22 -63.40
CA VAL A 412 63.04 -23.21 -62.84
C VAL A 412 63.35 -21.78 -62.42
N ASP A 413 63.57 -21.58 -61.12
CA ASP A 413 63.99 -20.29 -60.57
C ASP A 413 65.46 -20.37 -60.18
N SER A 414 66.33 -19.87 -61.06
CA SER A 414 67.78 -19.89 -60.85
C SER A 414 68.23 -18.99 -59.69
N SER A 415 67.41 -18.05 -59.24
CA SER A 415 67.70 -17.22 -58.06
C SER A 415 67.46 -17.95 -56.73
N MET A 416 66.67 -19.04 -56.76
CA MET A 416 66.28 -19.80 -55.57
C MET A 416 66.77 -21.26 -55.56
N MET A 417 67.35 -21.75 -56.67
CA MET A 417 67.75 -23.16 -56.82
C MET A 417 69.27 -23.30 -57.02
N THR A 418 69.86 -24.33 -56.42
CA THR A 418 71.28 -24.70 -56.64
C THR A 418 71.46 -25.43 -57.98
N SER A 419 72.70 -25.49 -58.49
CA SER A 419 73.06 -26.25 -59.70
C SER A 419 72.61 -27.71 -59.68
N GLU A 420 72.74 -28.40 -58.55
CA GLU A 420 72.32 -29.80 -58.41
C GLU A 420 70.79 -29.93 -58.45
N GLU A 421 70.07 -28.98 -57.86
CA GLU A 421 68.61 -28.93 -57.91
C GLU A 421 68.10 -28.61 -59.32
N ILE A 422 68.75 -27.70 -60.05
CA ILE A 422 68.44 -27.40 -61.46
C ILE A 422 68.69 -28.64 -62.34
N GLN A 423 69.83 -29.33 -62.15
CA GLN A 423 70.13 -30.57 -62.88
C GLN A 423 69.10 -31.67 -62.60
N LYS A 424 68.75 -31.87 -61.33
CA LYS A 424 67.73 -32.84 -60.92
C LYS A 424 66.35 -32.48 -61.49
N GLN A 425 65.98 -31.20 -61.48
CA GLN A 425 64.72 -30.72 -62.05
C GLN A 425 64.69 -30.96 -63.57
N LEU A 426 65.82 -30.77 -64.25
CA LEU A 426 65.94 -31.05 -65.68
C LEU A 426 65.92 -32.55 -65.99
N ASP A 427 66.56 -33.39 -65.19
CA ASP A 427 66.50 -34.85 -65.34
C ASP A 427 65.09 -35.38 -65.11
N GLN A 428 64.38 -34.85 -64.11
CA GLN A 428 62.96 -35.12 -63.88
C GLN A 428 62.10 -34.65 -65.06
N LEU A 429 62.39 -33.47 -65.61
CA LEU A 429 61.70 -32.93 -66.78
C LEU A 429 61.91 -33.81 -68.03
N LEU A 430 63.14 -34.29 -68.25
CA LEU A 430 63.47 -35.21 -69.34
C LEU A 430 62.85 -36.59 -69.12
N THR A 431 62.87 -37.11 -67.90
CA THR A 431 62.23 -38.38 -67.54
C THR A 431 60.71 -38.29 -67.71
N ALA A 432 60.08 -37.19 -67.28
CA ALA A 432 58.67 -36.92 -67.49
C ALA A 432 58.32 -36.79 -68.98
N SER A 433 59.21 -36.16 -69.77
CA SER A 433 59.05 -36.07 -71.23
C SER A 433 59.17 -37.42 -71.91
N GLN A 434 60.14 -38.25 -71.49
CA GLN A 434 60.29 -39.62 -71.99
C GLN A 434 59.09 -40.48 -71.62
N PHE A 435 58.65 -40.40 -70.37
CA PHE A 435 57.45 -41.10 -69.90
C PHE A 435 56.21 -40.65 -70.68
N ARG A 436 56.02 -39.34 -70.88
CA ARG A 436 54.91 -38.83 -71.70
C ARG A 436 55.01 -39.32 -73.13
N ALA A 437 56.18 -39.28 -73.74
CA ALA A 437 56.39 -39.75 -75.10
C ALA A 437 56.05 -41.25 -75.24
N ARG A 438 56.56 -42.09 -74.33
CA ARG A 438 56.25 -43.52 -74.28
C ARG A 438 54.75 -43.76 -74.07
N ARG A 439 54.13 -43.04 -73.12
CA ARG A 439 52.70 -43.13 -72.82
C ARG A 439 51.82 -42.64 -73.99
N ALA A 440 52.27 -41.62 -74.71
CA ALA A 440 51.57 -41.10 -75.89
C ALA A 440 51.68 -42.04 -77.11
N GLY A 441 52.60 -43.01 -77.06
CA GLY A 441 52.74 -44.08 -78.04
C GLY A 441 54.04 -44.04 -78.85
N ILE A 442 55.05 -43.26 -78.46
CA ILE A 442 56.37 -43.31 -79.13
C ILE A 442 57.07 -44.63 -78.81
N LEU A 443 57.28 -45.44 -79.84
CA LEU A 443 57.93 -46.74 -79.73
C LEU A 443 59.42 -46.70 -80.09
N GLY A 444 59.83 -45.71 -80.90
CA GLY A 444 61.23 -45.49 -81.27
C GLY A 444 62.06 -44.82 -80.17
N ASP A 445 63.30 -44.47 -80.52
CA ASP A 445 64.21 -43.79 -79.61
C ASP A 445 63.80 -42.33 -79.36
N ILE A 446 64.11 -41.82 -78.19
CA ILE A 446 63.89 -40.42 -77.82
C ILE A 446 65.26 -39.76 -77.83
N GLN A 447 65.45 -38.83 -78.76
CA GLN A 447 66.74 -38.20 -79.02
C GLN A 447 66.67 -36.74 -78.59
N LEU A 448 67.52 -36.42 -77.63
CA LEU A 448 67.81 -35.03 -77.29
C LEU A 448 68.77 -34.50 -78.35
N GLU A 449 68.34 -33.45 -79.05
CA GLU A 449 69.07 -32.63 -80.03
C GLU A 449 70.52 -33.09 -80.37
N ASP A 450 70.71 -33.65 -81.57
CA ASP A 450 71.98 -34.16 -82.12
C ASP A 450 72.75 -35.20 -81.27
N GLY A 451 72.18 -35.73 -80.18
CA GLY A 451 72.77 -36.79 -79.36
C GLY A 451 74.05 -36.39 -78.62
N ARG A 452 74.35 -35.08 -78.52
CA ARG A 452 75.56 -34.56 -77.88
C ARG A 452 75.26 -34.07 -76.46
N THR A 453 75.70 -34.83 -75.46
CA THR A 453 75.64 -34.50 -74.02
C THR A 453 76.13 -33.06 -73.72
N VAL A 454 77.06 -32.55 -74.52
CA VAL A 454 77.65 -31.20 -74.39
C VAL A 454 76.63 -30.06 -74.51
N ARG A 455 75.54 -30.20 -75.28
CA ARG A 455 74.54 -29.12 -75.43
C ARG A 455 73.62 -28.97 -74.22
N VAL A 456 73.31 -30.08 -73.53
CA VAL A 456 72.52 -30.06 -72.28
C VAL A 456 73.27 -29.32 -71.19
N ILE A 457 74.57 -29.56 -71.08
CA ILE A 457 75.44 -28.88 -70.13
C ILE A 457 75.41 -27.37 -70.37
N ARG A 458 75.56 -26.94 -71.63
CA ARG A 458 75.47 -25.51 -71.99
C ARG A 458 74.10 -24.89 -71.73
N PHE A 459 73.03 -25.67 -71.88
CA PHE A 459 71.68 -25.21 -71.55
C PHE A 459 71.51 -24.99 -70.04
N ILE A 460 72.06 -25.88 -69.21
CA ILE A 460 72.09 -25.73 -67.76
C ILE A 460 72.92 -24.49 -67.36
N GLU A 461 74.11 -24.31 -67.93
CA GLU A 461 74.95 -23.12 -67.66
C GLU A 461 74.22 -21.81 -67.98
N LYS A 462 73.44 -21.76 -69.08
CA LYS A 462 72.62 -20.59 -69.42
C LYS A 462 71.47 -20.36 -68.45
N LEU A 463 70.84 -21.43 -67.93
CA LEU A 463 69.80 -21.33 -66.92
C LEU A 463 70.34 -20.76 -65.61
N GLU A 464 71.51 -21.23 -65.18
CA GLU A 464 72.17 -20.77 -63.95
C GLU A 464 72.54 -19.28 -64.00
N GLN A 465 72.88 -18.76 -65.18
CA GLN A 465 73.29 -17.36 -65.36
C GLN A 465 72.13 -16.37 -65.50
N TYR A 466 70.88 -16.85 -65.66
CA TYR A 466 69.74 -15.98 -65.96
C TYR A 466 69.16 -15.27 -64.72
N ASP A 467 69.36 -15.83 -63.52
CA ASP A 467 68.99 -15.29 -62.20
C ASP A 467 67.53 -14.79 -62.08
N GLN A 468 66.63 -15.39 -62.86
CA GLN A 468 65.20 -15.08 -62.89
C GLN A 468 64.38 -16.37 -63.13
N PRO A 469 63.13 -16.42 -62.66
CA PRO A 469 62.25 -17.56 -62.89
C PRO A 469 61.89 -17.68 -64.38
N VAL A 470 62.16 -18.86 -64.94
CA VAL A 470 61.84 -19.22 -66.33
C VAL A 470 61.10 -20.55 -66.40
N ASN A 471 60.25 -20.69 -67.40
CA ASN A 471 59.60 -21.96 -67.71
C ASN A 471 60.44 -22.73 -68.72
N VAL A 472 61.03 -23.84 -68.29
CA VAL A 472 61.76 -24.76 -69.17
C VAL A 472 60.80 -25.79 -69.73
N SER A 473 60.64 -25.78 -71.04
CA SER A 473 59.77 -26.70 -71.77
C SER A 473 60.57 -27.60 -72.69
N VAL A 474 60.22 -28.88 -72.70
CA VAL A 474 60.70 -29.85 -73.70
C VAL A 474 59.71 -29.83 -74.86
N LEU A 475 60.15 -29.42 -76.04
CA LEU A 475 59.32 -29.33 -77.24
C LEU A 475 59.73 -30.40 -78.25
N ALA A 476 58.76 -30.94 -78.99
CA ALA A 476 59.05 -31.73 -80.18
C ALA A 476 59.62 -30.80 -81.27
N GLN A 477 60.77 -31.15 -81.85
CA GLN A 477 61.39 -30.35 -82.89
C GLN A 477 60.63 -30.43 -84.22
N GLU A 478 60.08 -31.60 -84.51
CA GLU A 478 59.40 -31.93 -85.76
C GLU A 478 58.21 -32.86 -85.51
N ALA A 479 57.34 -32.98 -86.50
CA ALA A 479 56.24 -33.93 -86.43
C ALA A 479 56.78 -35.35 -86.27
N THR A 480 56.44 -36.01 -85.16
CA THR A 480 56.94 -37.32 -84.77
C THR A 480 55.81 -38.33 -84.80
N TYR A 481 56.04 -39.43 -85.50
CA TYR A 481 55.11 -40.56 -85.57
C TYR A 481 55.39 -41.58 -84.46
N THR A 482 54.46 -42.50 -84.22
CA THR A 482 54.61 -43.65 -83.32
C THR A 482 55.97 -44.36 -83.50
N SER A 483 56.53 -44.39 -84.72
CA SER A 483 57.80 -45.03 -85.03
C SER A 483 59.02 -44.38 -84.39
N GLY A 484 58.94 -43.09 -84.04
CA GLY A 484 60.10 -42.28 -83.70
C GLY A 484 61.13 -42.16 -84.85
N PRO A 485 62.35 -41.69 -84.57
CA PRO A 485 62.77 -41.16 -83.27
C PRO A 485 62.06 -39.84 -82.94
N LEU A 486 61.78 -39.62 -81.66
CA LEU A 486 61.27 -38.35 -81.17
C LEU A 486 62.45 -37.42 -80.91
N LYS A 487 62.61 -36.39 -81.74
CA LYS A 487 63.60 -35.34 -81.51
C LYS A 487 63.03 -34.25 -80.61
N ILE A 488 63.65 -34.05 -79.47
CA ILE A 488 63.26 -33.04 -78.48
C ILE A 488 64.30 -31.93 -78.39
N LYS A 489 63.82 -30.70 -78.14
CA LYS A 489 64.62 -29.53 -77.79
C LYS A 489 64.15 -28.96 -76.45
N LEU A 490 65.08 -28.34 -75.73
CA LEU A 490 64.78 -27.58 -74.52
C LEU A 490 64.62 -26.10 -74.87
N VAL A 491 63.59 -25.47 -74.34
CA VAL A 491 63.30 -24.05 -74.55
C VAL A 491 62.95 -23.42 -73.22
N ALA A 492 63.69 -22.39 -72.82
CA ALA A 492 63.36 -21.55 -71.68
C ALA A 492 62.51 -20.36 -72.15
N THR A 493 61.36 -20.15 -71.52
CA THR A 493 60.46 -19.03 -71.80
C THR A 493 60.19 -18.20 -70.54
N GLN A 494 60.05 -16.89 -70.72
CA GLN A 494 59.63 -15.94 -69.70
C GLN A 494 58.50 -15.09 -70.29
N ASP A 495 57.38 -14.98 -69.57
CA ASP A 495 56.19 -14.24 -70.00
C ASP A 495 55.68 -14.58 -71.41
N GLY A 496 55.97 -15.80 -71.89
CA GLY A 496 55.57 -16.30 -73.21
C GLY A 496 56.59 -16.09 -74.32
N GLU A 497 57.68 -15.34 -74.09
CA GLU A 497 58.77 -15.15 -75.05
C GLU A 497 59.92 -16.14 -74.83
N VAL A 498 60.56 -16.56 -75.92
CA VAL A 498 61.71 -17.50 -75.87
C VAL A 498 62.98 -16.76 -75.47
N VAL A 499 63.56 -17.16 -74.34
CA VAL A 499 64.79 -16.56 -73.80
C VAL A 499 66.03 -17.24 -74.40
N PHE A 500 66.09 -18.58 -74.36
CA PHE A 500 67.12 -19.36 -75.06
C PHE A 500 66.67 -20.82 -75.28
N THR A 501 67.31 -21.48 -76.24
CA THR A 501 67.07 -22.89 -76.59
C THR A 501 68.35 -23.71 -76.43
N SER A 502 68.21 -25.04 -76.31
CA SER A 502 69.33 -25.99 -76.33
C SER A 502 70.08 -26.03 -77.65
#